data_AF-A0A2A7AMS4-F1
#
_entry.id   AF-A0A2A7AMS4-F1
#
_cell.length_a   1.000
_cell.length_b   1.000
_cell.length_c   1.000
_cell.angle_alpha   90.00
_cell.angle_beta   90.00
_cell.angle_gamma   90.00
#
_symmetry.space_group_name_H-M   'P 1'
#
loop_
_entity.id
_entity.type
_entity.pdbx_description
1 polymer ?
#
loop_
_entity_poly.entity_id
_entity_poly.type
_entity_poly.pdbx_seq_one_letter_code
_entity_poly.pdbx_strand_id
1 'polypeptide(L)'
;MANADFSQNRNPTPGGFDAGSYREAKAAQTASPRLTPAQQKLAGLEQALPAALQSQAAAIALCVVILLAAFFGFGGAKLKAKASEAAQWYTAGVSADGGYSLNDELTTRANTAANIITTGSNTLGADNAEVLAAQDALTVFQNDLDGVNAGKTRLHALYEDDAALGAAIDQLYAKLQEQAADPMKMGAVQGQYGQFNSAATIIGNLTYNEQVSEYQKDTGGFPASVLKSLFGVKEVEPFA
;
A
#
# COMPACT_ATOMS: atom_id res chain seq x y z
N MET A 1 -32.81 -56.91 -99.91
CA MET A 1 -32.79 -58.34 -99.56
C MET A 1 -32.00 -58.50 -98.26
N ALA A 2 -32.56 -59.24 -97.29
CA ALA A 2 -31.96 -59.84 -96.08
C ALA A 2 -31.25 -58.92 -95.04
N ASN A 3 -31.76 -58.76 -93.81
CA ASN A 3 -31.71 -59.66 -92.62
C ASN A 3 -30.30 -59.75 -91.99
N ALA A 4 -30.09 -59.16 -90.81
CA ALA A 4 -30.15 -59.78 -89.46
C ALA A 4 -28.80 -60.43 -89.11
N ASP A 5 -28.02 -59.94 -88.15
CA ASP A 5 -28.16 -60.04 -86.67
C ASP A 5 -26.88 -60.73 -86.19
N PHE A 6 -26.35 -60.36 -85.03
CA PHE A 6 -25.85 -61.26 -83.99
C PHE A 6 -25.18 -60.42 -82.90
N SER A 7 -25.87 -60.41 -81.77
CA SER A 7 -25.48 -59.87 -80.49
C SER A 7 -24.61 -60.86 -79.69
N GLN A 8 -23.65 -60.33 -78.94
CA GLN A 8 -23.09 -60.88 -77.68
C GLN A 8 -22.20 -59.77 -77.07
N ASN A 9 -22.69 -58.93 -76.15
CA ASN A 9 -22.76 -59.14 -74.70
C ASN A 9 -21.42 -59.57 -74.06
N ARG A 10 -20.72 -58.63 -73.40
CA ARG A 10 -20.63 -58.54 -71.92
C ARG A 10 -19.55 -57.55 -71.47
N ASN A 11 -19.99 -56.67 -70.58
CA ASN A 11 -19.17 -55.87 -69.66
C ASN A 11 -18.37 -56.79 -68.72
N PRO A 12 -17.17 -56.38 -68.25
CA PRO A 12 -17.13 -55.80 -66.90
C PRO A 12 -16.08 -54.67 -66.72
N THR A 13 -16.45 -53.64 -65.98
CA THR A 13 -15.56 -52.71 -65.25
C THR A 13 -14.80 -53.46 -64.13
N PRO A 14 -13.60 -53.05 -63.65
CA PRO A 14 -13.44 -51.73 -62.98
C PRO A 14 -12.02 -51.08 -62.92
N GLY A 15 -12.02 -49.74 -62.80
CA GLY A 15 -11.09 -48.98 -61.94
C GLY A 15 -9.74 -48.52 -62.50
N GLY A 16 -9.41 -47.25 -62.31
CA GLY A 16 -8.03 -46.74 -62.39
C GLY A 16 -7.92 -45.25 -62.73
N PHE A 17 -7.71 -44.42 -61.71
CA PHE A 17 -7.39 -43.00 -61.79
C PHE A 17 -6.08 -42.74 -62.55
N ASP A 18 -6.00 -41.66 -63.33
CA ASP A 18 -4.70 -41.10 -63.76
C ASP A 18 -4.54 -39.63 -63.36
N ALA A 19 -3.35 -39.35 -62.83
CA ALA A 19 -3.02 -38.32 -61.85
C ALA A 19 -2.59 -36.98 -62.48
N GLY A 20 -3.53 -36.24 -63.08
CA GLY A 20 -3.16 -35.05 -63.88
C GLY A 20 -3.76 -33.69 -63.52
N SER A 21 -5.00 -33.61 -63.02
CA SER A 21 -5.83 -32.46 -63.39
C SER A 21 -6.47 -31.65 -62.27
N TYR A 22 -5.97 -31.70 -61.04
CA TYR A 22 -6.35 -30.67 -60.05
C TYR A 22 -5.11 -30.25 -59.25
N ARG A 23 -4.49 -29.16 -59.69
CA ARG A 23 -3.63 -28.36 -58.82
C ARG A 23 -4.42 -28.05 -57.57
N GLU A 24 -3.98 -28.58 -56.44
CA GLU A 24 -4.33 -28.09 -55.12
C GLU A 24 -4.03 -26.59 -55.09
N ALA A 25 -5.05 -25.76 -55.19
CA ALA A 25 -5.00 -24.47 -54.56
C ALA A 25 -4.88 -24.78 -53.06
N LYS A 26 -3.64 -24.77 -52.54
CA LYS A 26 -3.38 -24.74 -51.10
C LYS A 26 -4.45 -23.84 -50.50
N ALA A 27 -5.28 -24.42 -49.64
CA ALA A 27 -6.17 -23.65 -48.79
C ALA A 27 -5.35 -22.47 -48.28
N ALA A 28 -5.76 -21.25 -48.63
CA ALA A 28 -5.19 -20.05 -48.06
C ALA A 28 -5.32 -20.27 -46.56
N GLN A 29 -4.19 -20.61 -45.93
CA GLN A 29 -4.10 -20.68 -44.48
C GLN A 29 -4.62 -19.34 -44.04
N THR A 30 -5.79 -19.37 -43.40
CA THR A 30 -6.48 -18.21 -42.86
C THR A 30 -5.45 -17.49 -42.01
N ALA A 31 -4.84 -16.46 -42.59
CA ALA A 31 -3.91 -15.61 -41.87
C ALA A 31 -4.71 -15.10 -40.68
N SER A 32 -4.31 -15.52 -39.48
CA SER A 32 -4.91 -15.02 -38.24
C SER A 32 -4.95 -13.50 -38.37
N PRO A 33 -6.11 -12.86 -38.22
CA PRO A 33 -6.26 -11.45 -38.54
C PRO A 33 -5.20 -10.65 -37.78
N ARG A 34 -4.34 -9.93 -38.51
CA ARG A 34 -3.32 -9.06 -37.91
C ARG A 34 -4.05 -7.95 -37.17
N LEU A 35 -4.07 -8.06 -35.85
CA LEU A 35 -4.62 -7.04 -34.97
C LEU A 35 -3.95 -5.70 -35.26
N THR A 36 -4.75 -4.63 -35.36
CA THR A 36 -4.22 -3.26 -35.46
C THR A 36 -3.39 -2.92 -34.22
N PRO A 37 -2.50 -1.93 -34.26
CA PRO A 37 -1.72 -1.53 -33.08
C PRO A 37 -2.59 -1.20 -31.85
N ALA A 38 -3.79 -0.66 -32.07
CA ALA A 38 -4.77 -0.42 -31.01
C ALA A 38 -5.36 -1.74 -30.47
N GLN A 39 -5.69 -2.69 -31.33
CA GLN A 39 -6.16 -4.02 -30.95
C GLN A 39 -5.07 -4.86 -30.26
N GLN A 40 -3.79 -4.66 -30.60
CA GLN A 40 -2.66 -5.29 -29.90
C GLN A 40 -2.47 -4.70 -28.51
N LYS A 41 -2.64 -3.38 -28.34
CA LYS A 41 -2.67 -2.75 -27.01
C LYS A 41 -3.86 -3.24 -26.19
N LEU A 42 -5.05 -3.35 -26.79
CA LEU A 42 -6.24 -3.90 -26.13
C LEU A 42 -6.05 -5.37 -25.76
N ALA A 43 -5.48 -6.20 -26.64
CA ALA A 43 -5.19 -7.60 -26.36
C ALA A 43 -4.13 -7.76 -25.25
N GLY A 44 -3.12 -6.89 -25.22
CA GLY A 44 -2.14 -6.83 -24.14
C GLY A 44 -2.76 -6.39 -22.81
N LEU A 45 -3.72 -5.45 -22.84
CA LEU A 45 -4.49 -5.05 -21.68
C LEU A 45 -5.45 -6.16 -21.20
N GLU A 46 -6.03 -6.92 -22.13
CA GLU A 46 -6.90 -8.07 -21.86
C GLU A 46 -6.12 -9.24 -21.25
N GLN A 47 -4.88 -9.49 -21.69
CA GLN A 47 -3.97 -10.44 -21.06
C GLN A 47 -3.48 -10.00 -19.68
N ALA A 48 -3.36 -8.68 -19.46
CA ALA A 48 -2.98 -8.12 -18.16
C ALA A 48 -4.17 -8.02 -17.18
N LEU A 49 -5.40 -8.24 -17.64
CA LEU A 49 -6.58 -8.25 -16.78
C LEU A 49 -6.52 -9.49 -15.86
N PRO A 50 -6.72 -9.33 -14.54
CA PRO A 50 -6.89 -10.45 -13.62
C PRO A 50 -7.83 -11.50 -14.21
N ALA A 51 -7.50 -12.80 -14.09
CA ALA A 51 -8.28 -13.89 -14.71
C ALA A 51 -9.78 -13.86 -14.34
N ALA A 52 -10.12 -13.28 -13.18
CA ALA A 52 -11.50 -13.05 -12.75
C ALA A 52 -12.30 -12.09 -13.66
N LEU A 53 -11.64 -11.24 -14.45
CA LEU A 53 -12.24 -10.23 -15.34
C LEU A 53 -12.37 -10.69 -16.80
N GLN A 54 -11.91 -11.90 -17.15
CA GLN A 54 -11.95 -12.42 -18.53
C GLN A 54 -13.32 -12.98 -18.93
N SER A 55 -14.27 -13.10 -17.99
CA SER A 55 -15.64 -13.48 -18.33
C SER A 55 -16.49 -12.28 -18.72
N GLN A 56 -17.39 -12.45 -19.69
CA GLN A 56 -18.33 -11.40 -20.09
C GLN A 56 -19.16 -10.87 -18.90
N ALA A 57 -19.54 -11.76 -17.98
CA ALA A 57 -20.25 -11.38 -16.76
C ALA A 57 -19.40 -10.46 -15.86
N ALA A 58 -18.11 -10.75 -15.70
CA ALA A 58 -17.20 -9.92 -14.91
C ALA A 58 -16.89 -8.58 -15.59
N ALA A 59 -16.78 -8.55 -16.92
CA ALA A 59 -16.63 -7.31 -17.68
C ALA A 59 -17.87 -6.39 -17.53
N ILE A 60 -19.08 -6.96 -17.58
CA ILE A 60 -20.32 -6.21 -17.33
C ILE A 60 -20.36 -5.70 -15.89
N ALA A 61 -20.05 -6.54 -14.91
CA ALA A 61 -19.99 -6.15 -13.50
C ALA A 61 -18.98 -5.00 -13.29
N LEU A 62 -17.79 -5.08 -13.88
CA LEU A 62 -16.79 -4.02 -13.83
C LEU A 62 -17.30 -2.72 -14.49
N CYS A 63 -17.97 -2.81 -15.63
CA CYS A 63 -18.60 -1.63 -16.26
C CYS A 63 -19.63 -0.98 -15.32
N VAL A 64 -20.46 -1.77 -14.63
CA VAL A 64 -21.41 -1.25 -13.63
C VAL A 64 -20.66 -0.58 -12.48
N VAL A 65 -19.59 -1.18 -11.97
CA VAL A 65 -18.73 -0.58 -10.92
C VAL A 65 -18.16 0.76 -11.37
N ILE A 66 -17.61 0.83 -12.59
CA ILE A 66 -17.04 2.06 -13.16
C ILE A 66 -18.11 3.13 -13.36
N LEU A 67 -19.30 2.75 -13.86
CA LEU A 67 -20.42 3.68 -14.05
C LEU A 67 -20.95 4.21 -12.72
N LEU A 68 -21.10 3.35 -11.71
CA LEU A 68 -21.47 3.77 -10.35
C LEU A 68 -20.39 4.68 -9.77
N ALA A 69 -19.12 4.36 -9.97
CA ALA A 69 -18.01 5.16 -9.47
C ALA A 69 -18.01 6.54 -10.15
N ALA A 70 -18.21 6.61 -11.47
CA ALA A 70 -18.38 7.87 -12.18
C ALA A 70 -19.59 8.67 -11.69
N PHE A 71 -20.73 8.00 -11.43
CA PHE A 71 -21.95 8.63 -10.91
C PHE A 71 -21.73 9.25 -9.52
N PHE A 72 -21.06 8.53 -8.62
CA PHE A 72 -20.68 9.03 -7.29
C PHE A 72 -19.40 9.89 -7.29
N GLY A 73 -18.81 10.14 -8.47
CA GLY A 73 -17.62 10.97 -8.61
C GLY A 73 -16.30 10.33 -8.14
N PHE A 74 -16.28 9.02 -7.86
CA PHE A 74 -15.10 8.20 -7.59
C PHE A 74 -14.45 7.77 -8.91
N GLY A 75 -13.34 8.40 -9.27
CA GLY A 75 -12.50 7.97 -10.40
C GLY A 75 -11.20 7.36 -9.90
N GLY A 76 -10.62 6.42 -10.66
CA GLY A 76 -9.31 5.83 -10.32
C GLY A 76 -8.20 6.88 -10.12
N ALA A 77 -8.24 8.00 -10.87
CA ALA A 77 -7.33 9.12 -10.70
C ALA A 77 -7.50 9.83 -9.35
N LYS A 78 -8.75 10.05 -8.91
CA LYS A 78 -9.04 10.67 -7.61
C LYS A 78 -8.64 9.75 -6.44
N LEU A 79 -8.90 8.45 -6.56
CA LEU A 79 -8.47 7.47 -5.55
C LEU A 79 -6.94 7.44 -5.42
N LYS A 80 -6.21 7.49 -6.54
CA LYS A 80 -4.74 7.57 -6.53
C LYS A 80 -4.24 8.89 -5.95
N ALA A 81 -4.89 10.02 -6.23
CA ALA A 81 -4.54 11.31 -5.64
C ALA A 81 -4.71 11.30 -4.12
N LYS A 82 -5.87 10.87 -3.62
CA LYS A 82 -6.12 10.71 -2.17
C LYS A 82 -5.11 9.76 -1.51
N ALA A 83 -4.78 8.66 -2.16
CA ALA A 83 -3.79 7.72 -1.64
C ALA A 83 -2.37 8.31 -1.59
N SER A 84 -1.99 9.10 -2.60
CA SER A 84 -0.70 9.80 -2.64
C SER A 84 -0.59 10.87 -1.56
N GLU A 85 -1.69 11.58 -1.28
CA GLU A 85 -1.78 12.54 -0.20
C GLU A 85 -1.70 11.84 1.16
N ALA A 86 -2.49 10.78 1.35
CA ALA A 86 -2.52 10.01 2.59
C ALA A 86 -1.18 9.36 2.92
N ALA A 87 -0.42 8.94 1.91
CA ALA A 87 0.94 8.42 2.08
C ALA A 87 1.95 9.44 2.63
N GLN A 88 1.63 10.74 2.56
CA GLN A 88 2.49 11.81 3.06
C GLN A 88 2.09 12.29 4.46
N TRP A 89 0.89 12.00 4.97
CA TRP A 89 0.42 12.54 6.25
C TRP A 89 1.31 12.22 7.44
N TYR A 90 1.95 11.05 7.44
CA TYR A 90 2.89 10.69 8.51
C TYR A 90 4.08 11.64 8.58
N THR A 91 4.69 11.97 7.43
CA THR A 91 5.94 12.73 7.34
C THR A 91 5.74 14.23 7.11
N ALA A 92 4.76 14.60 6.28
CA ALA A 92 4.47 16.00 5.94
C ALA A 92 3.37 16.61 6.80
N GLY A 93 2.69 15.79 7.61
CA GLY A 93 1.54 16.22 8.39
C GLY A 93 0.27 16.36 7.56
N VAL A 94 -0.83 16.59 8.26
CA VAL A 94 -2.11 16.98 7.64
C VAL A 94 -2.17 18.51 7.61
N SER A 95 -2.82 19.09 6.58
CA SER A 95 -2.99 20.55 6.49
C SER A 95 -3.68 21.19 7.69
N ALA A 96 -4.54 20.45 8.40
CA ALA A 96 -5.23 20.91 9.61
C ALA A 96 -4.31 20.99 10.84
N ASP A 97 -3.16 20.32 10.81
CA ASP A 97 -2.22 20.22 11.93
C ASP A 97 -1.25 21.43 12.01
N GLY A 98 -1.52 22.51 11.29
CA GLY A 98 -0.78 23.78 11.45
C GLY A 98 0.71 23.71 11.13
N GLY A 99 1.15 22.69 10.39
CA GLY A 99 2.55 22.45 10.04
C GLY A 99 3.28 21.44 10.92
N TYR A 100 2.60 20.82 11.88
CA TYR A 100 3.13 19.68 12.63
C TYR A 100 2.91 18.37 11.88
N SER A 101 3.83 17.43 12.05
CA SER A 101 3.72 16.08 11.53
C SER A 101 3.95 15.06 12.65
N LEU A 102 3.36 13.87 12.51
CA LEU A 102 3.55 12.80 13.47
C LEU A 102 5.02 12.36 13.53
N ASN A 103 5.69 12.30 12.37
CA ASN A 103 7.10 11.93 12.29
C ASN A 103 8.03 12.93 13.00
N ASP A 104 7.83 14.22 12.79
CA ASP A 104 8.70 15.27 13.39
C ASP A 104 8.58 15.27 14.91
N GLU A 105 7.36 15.11 15.43
CA GLU A 105 7.14 15.09 16.88
C GLU A 105 7.66 13.81 17.53
N LEU A 106 7.47 12.64 16.90
CA LEU A 106 8.04 11.38 17.38
C LEU A 106 9.58 11.42 17.36
N THR A 107 10.17 12.01 16.32
CA THR A 107 11.62 12.25 16.22
C THR A 107 12.09 13.20 17.32
N THR A 108 11.32 14.26 17.60
CA THR A 108 11.58 15.18 18.70
C THR A 108 11.54 14.46 20.05
N ARG A 109 10.57 13.56 20.28
CA ARG A 109 10.50 12.72 21.48
C ARG A 109 11.73 11.82 21.60
N ALA A 110 12.16 11.16 20.52
CA ALA A 110 13.36 10.32 20.52
C ALA A 110 14.61 11.11 20.96
N ASN A 111 14.83 12.27 20.33
CA ASN A 111 16.02 13.10 20.57
C ASN A 111 16.02 13.70 21.98
N THR A 112 14.87 14.17 22.46
CA THR A 112 14.75 14.74 23.80
C THR A 112 14.89 13.66 24.88
N ALA A 113 14.30 12.47 24.69
CA ALA A 113 14.51 11.33 25.56
C ALA A 113 16.00 10.94 25.66
N ALA A 114 16.71 10.85 24.54
CA ALA A 114 18.15 10.55 24.53
C ALA A 114 18.97 11.55 25.35
N ASN A 115 18.62 12.84 25.29
CA ASN A 115 19.28 13.88 26.06
C ASN A 115 18.98 13.78 27.57
N ILE A 116 17.74 13.47 27.93
CA ILE A 116 17.34 13.23 29.32
C ILE A 116 18.08 12.01 29.88
N ILE A 117 18.14 10.91 29.12
CA ILE A 117 18.88 9.69 29.47
C ILE A 117 20.37 9.96 29.66
N THR A 118 20.98 10.76 28.77
CA THR A 118 22.38 11.17 28.91
C THR A 118 22.61 11.93 30.22
N THR A 119 21.70 12.84 30.57
CA THR A 119 21.75 13.56 31.85
C THR A 119 21.55 12.61 33.03
N GLY A 120 20.60 11.68 32.92
CA GLY A 120 20.36 10.56 33.83
C GLY A 120 21.62 9.78 34.13
N SER A 121 22.24 9.24 33.08
CA SER A 121 23.47 8.45 33.17
C SER A 121 24.62 9.22 33.81
N ASN A 122 24.78 10.50 33.50
CA ASN A 122 25.84 11.35 34.06
C ASN A 122 25.61 11.75 35.54
N THR A 123 24.38 11.62 36.04
CA THR A 123 23.99 12.07 37.38
C THR A 123 23.78 10.90 38.33
N LEU A 124 23.07 9.87 37.88
CA LEU A 124 22.69 8.69 38.66
C LEU A 124 23.64 7.50 38.42
N GLY A 125 24.42 7.54 37.34
CA GLY A 125 25.24 6.42 36.86
C GLY A 125 24.54 5.63 35.75
N ALA A 126 25.33 5.03 34.85
CA ALA A 126 24.81 4.25 33.72
C ALA A 126 24.09 2.96 34.16
N ASP A 127 24.50 2.39 35.30
CA ASP A 127 23.93 1.14 35.84
C ASP A 127 22.69 1.39 36.73
N ASN A 128 22.21 2.63 36.82
CA ASN A 128 20.99 2.96 37.54
C ASN A 128 19.77 2.33 36.83
N ALA A 129 18.87 1.75 37.62
CA ALA A 129 17.72 1.00 37.11
C ALA A 129 16.79 1.86 36.22
N GLU A 130 16.53 3.11 36.61
CA GLU A 130 15.68 4.03 35.84
C GLU A 130 16.36 4.49 34.55
N VAL A 131 17.69 4.68 34.56
CA VAL A 131 18.49 4.97 33.35
C VAL A 131 18.43 3.79 32.36
N LEU A 132 18.64 2.57 32.84
CA LEU A 132 18.58 1.36 32.01
C LEU A 132 17.19 1.15 31.41
N ALA A 133 16.13 1.29 32.22
CA ALA A 133 14.75 1.16 31.74
C ALA A 133 14.42 2.18 30.65
N ALA A 134 14.87 3.43 30.79
CA ALA A 134 14.68 4.45 29.77
C ALA A 134 15.50 4.19 28.50
N GLN A 135 16.72 3.64 28.61
CA GLN A 135 17.52 3.22 27.45
C GLN A 135 16.87 2.08 26.67
N ASP A 136 16.35 1.07 27.38
CA ASP A 136 15.65 -0.05 26.76
C ASP A 136 14.39 0.43 26.04
N ALA A 137 13.56 1.25 26.70
CA ALA A 137 12.37 1.82 26.08
C ALA A 137 12.69 2.68 24.86
N LEU A 138 13.74 3.52 24.93
CA LEU A 138 14.18 4.35 23.80
C LEU A 138 14.66 3.48 22.63
N THR A 139 15.35 2.39 22.90
CA THR A 139 15.85 1.47 21.87
C THR A 139 14.69 0.81 21.12
N VAL A 140 13.67 0.32 21.85
CA VAL A 140 12.50 -0.31 21.23
C VAL A 140 11.72 0.72 20.41
N PHE A 141 11.45 1.90 20.98
CA PHE A 141 10.81 3.01 20.28
C PHE A 141 11.54 3.42 18.99
N GLN A 142 12.86 3.58 19.03
CA GLN A 142 13.65 3.95 17.86
C GLN A 142 13.62 2.87 16.77
N ASN A 143 13.66 1.59 17.15
CA ASN A 143 13.58 0.50 16.18
C ASN A 143 12.26 0.53 15.40
N ASP A 144 11.16 0.82 16.08
CA ASP A 144 9.85 0.90 15.44
C ASP A 144 9.65 2.21 14.68
N LEU A 145 10.19 3.34 15.18
CA LEU A 145 10.24 4.62 14.47
C LEU A 145 11.02 4.49 13.15
N ASP A 146 12.22 3.93 13.19
CA ASP A 146 13.03 3.66 12.00
C ASP A 146 12.36 2.66 11.07
N GLY A 147 11.65 1.68 11.63
CA GLY A 147 10.82 0.76 10.87
C GLY A 147 9.74 1.48 10.06
N VAL A 148 8.97 2.35 10.69
CA VAL A 148 7.93 3.15 10.03
C VAL A 148 8.55 4.10 9.00
N ASN A 149 9.67 4.75 9.32
CA ASN A 149 10.42 5.60 8.38
C ASN A 149 10.93 4.84 7.15
N ALA A 150 11.26 3.56 7.31
CA ALA A 150 11.61 2.65 6.21
C ALA A 150 10.40 2.09 5.46
N GLY A 151 9.18 2.51 5.81
CA GLY A 151 7.92 2.11 5.17
C GLY A 151 7.31 0.81 5.71
N LYS A 152 7.69 0.38 6.91
CA LYS A 152 7.02 -0.75 7.59
C LYS A 152 5.67 -0.31 8.17
N THR A 153 4.76 -1.27 8.19
CA THR A 153 3.38 -1.19 8.71
C THR A 153 3.42 -1.57 10.19
N ARG A 154 3.72 -0.57 11.05
CA ARG A 154 3.97 -0.71 12.50
C ARG A 154 3.56 0.52 13.32
N LEU A 155 2.67 1.38 12.81
CA LEU A 155 2.33 2.62 13.52
C LEU A 155 1.70 2.38 14.90
N HIS A 156 0.93 1.31 15.05
CA HIS A 156 0.35 0.94 16.35
C HIS A 156 1.42 0.48 17.37
N ALA A 157 2.40 -0.31 16.94
CA ALA A 157 3.50 -0.72 17.82
C ALA A 157 4.35 0.49 18.24
N LEU A 158 4.61 1.41 17.31
CA LEU A 158 5.27 2.68 17.60
C LEU A 158 4.49 3.54 18.61
N TYR A 159 3.15 3.52 18.57
CA TYR A 159 2.30 4.19 19.56
C TYR A 159 2.45 3.56 20.96
N GLU A 160 2.44 2.23 21.06
CA GLU A 160 2.65 1.52 22.33
C GLU A 160 4.05 1.82 22.90
N ASP A 161 5.07 1.82 22.05
CA ASP A 161 6.44 2.13 22.44
C ASP A 161 6.63 3.61 22.84
N ASP A 162 5.90 4.53 22.21
CA ASP A 162 5.89 5.96 22.57
C ASP A 162 5.32 6.17 23.99
N ALA A 163 4.26 5.42 24.34
CA ALA A 163 3.68 5.41 25.67
C ALA A 163 4.64 4.80 26.70
N ALA A 164 5.28 3.68 26.36
CA ALA A 164 6.27 3.03 27.22
C ALA A 164 7.51 3.91 27.46
N LEU A 165 8.01 4.58 26.40
CA LEU A 165 9.08 5.56 26.50
C LEU A 165 8.67 6.73 27.39
N GLY A 166 7.44 7.23 27.24
CA GLY A 166 6.86 8.24 28.13
C GLY A 166 6.98 7.85 29.61
N ALA A 167 6.45 6.68 29.95
CA ALA A 167 6.47 6.19 31.32
C ALA A 167 7.90 6.02 31.87
N ALA A 168 8.84 5.50 31.07
CA ALA A 168 10.22 5.31 31.49
C ALA A 168 10.95 6.65 31.72
N ILE A 169 10.71 7.64 30.85
CA ILE A 169 11.27 9.00 31.01
C ILE A 169 10.68 9.70 32.24
N ASP A 170 9.39 9.52 32.54
CA ASP A 170 8.77 10.07 33.74
C ASP A 170 9.41 9.52 35.02
N GLN A 171 9.66 8.20 35.07
CA GLN A 171 10.36 7.57 36.20
C GLN A 171 11.80 8.09 36.34
N LEU A 172 12.55 8.17 35.25
CA LEU A 172 13.91 8.70 35.26
C LEU A 172 13.94 10.17 35.70
N TYR A 173 13.00 10.98 35.22
CA TYR A 173 12.90 12.38 35.59
C TYR A 173 12.57 12.56 37.08
N ALA A 174 11.62 11.78 37.61
CA ALA A 174 11.33 11.76 39.04
C ALA A 174 12.57 11.38 39.86
N LYS A 175 13.35 10.39 39.39
CA LYS A 175 14.58 9.96 40.08
C LYS A 175 15.66 11.04 40.08
N LEU A 176 15.80 11.76 38.98
CA LEU A 176 16.70 12.91 38.87
C LEU A 176 16.30 14.04 39.83
N GLN A 177 15.00 14.26 40.04
CA GLN A 177 14.52 15.25 41.01
C GLN A 177 14.86 14.87 42.46
N GLU A 178 14.79 13.60 42.84
CA GLU A 178 15.19 13.13 44.18
C GLU A 178 16.67 13.38 44.47
N GLN A 179 17.52 13.27 43.44
CA GLN A 179 18.97 13.32 43.55
C GLN A 179 19.59 14.66 43.14
N ALA A 180 18.77 15.71 43.05
CA ALA A 180 19.17 17.04 42.60
C ALA A 180 20.15 17.73 43.58
N ALA A 181 21.41 17.32 43.57
CA ALA A 181 22.51 17.99 44.28
C ALA A 181 23.06 19.19 43.51
N ASP A 182 22.81 19.26 42.18
CA ASP A 182 23.30 20.31 41.27
C ASP A 182 22.13 21.01 40.54
N PRO A 183 21.73 22.21 40.99
CA PRO A 183 20.64 22.98 40.39
C PRO A 183 20.85 23.34 38.91
N MET A 184 22.10 23.47 38.43
CA MET A 184 22.36 23.84 37.03
C MET A 184 22.03 22.69 36.07
N LYS A 185 22.38 21.46 36.43
CA LYS A 185 22.05 20.27 35.62
C LYS A 185 20.55 20.02 35.58
N MET A 186 19.85 20.34 36.68
CA MET A 186 18.39 20.19 36.75
C MET A 186 17.63 21.18 35.83
N GLY A 187 18.17 22.38 35.60
CA GLY A 187 17.55 23.35 34.68
C GLY A 187 17.53 22.86 33.23
N ALA A 188 18.63 22.26 32.76
CA ALA A 188 18.71 21.73 31.39
C ALA A 188 17.77 20.54 31.17
N VAL A 189 17.74 19.58 32.11
CA VAL A 189 16.86 18.42 31.99
C VAL A 189 15.38 18.79 32.15
N GLN A 190 15.05 19.82 32.94
CA GLN A 190 13.68 20.33 33.01
C GLN A 190 13.20 20.88 31.67
N GLY A 191 14.05 21.62 30.95
CA GLY A 191 13.73 22.11 29.60
C GLY A 191 13.51 20.96 28.61
N GLN A 192 14.37 19.95 28.64
CA GLN A 192 14.25 18.76 27.79
C GLN A 192 12.99 17.94 28.10
N TYR A 193 12.69 17.76 29.38
CA TYR A 193 11.46 17.09 29.83
C TYR A 193 10.20 17.86 29.43
N GLY A 194 10.25 19.19 29.49
CA GLY A 194 9.18 20.05 28.96
C GLY A 194 8.98 19.87 27.46
N GLN A 195 10.07 19.84 26.69
CA GLN A 195 10.01 19.61 25.24
C GLN A 195 9.49 18.21 24.89
N PHE A 196 9.93 17.17 25.60
CA PHE A 196 9.46 15.80 25.42
C PHE A 196 7.95 15.69 25.64
N ASN A 197 7.42 16.30 26.71
CA ASN A 197 5.99 16.32 27.00
C ASN A 197 5.19 17.23 26.05
N SER A 198 5.79 18.32 25.57
CA SER A 198 5.18 19.17 24.55
C SER A 198 4.96 18.39 23.26
N ALA A 199 5.95 17.63 22.81
CA ALA A 199 5.82 16.79 21.62
C ALA A 199 4.72 15.72 21.80
N ALA A 200 4.65 15.06 22.97
CA ALA A 200 3.55 14.15 23.29
C ALA A 200 2.16 14.82 23.23
N THR A 201 2.07 16.06 23.72
CA THR A 201 0.84 16.86 23.68
C THR A 201 0.46 17.24 22.25
N ILE A 202 1.44 17.59 21.40
CA ILE A 202 1.20 17.89 19.98
C ILE A 202 0.69 16.63 19.29
N ILE A 203 1.37 15.49 19.46
CA ILE A 203 0.96 14.18 18.91
C ILE A 203 -0.49 13.86 19.26
N GLY A 204 -0.88 14.04 20.52
CA GLY A 204 -2.25 13.78 20.98
C GLY A 204 -3.33 14.71 20.41
N ASN A 205 -2.93 15.85 19.84
CA ASN A 205 -3.83 16.82 19.21
C ASN A 205 -3.80 16.78 17.67
N LEU A 206 -2.95 15.95 17.06
CA LEU A 206 -2.90 15.80 15.61
C LEU A 206 -4.21 15.21 15.08
N THR A 207 -4.67 15.72 13.95
CA THR A 207 -5.84 15.22 13.20
C THR A 207 -5.53 14.00 12.34
N TYR A 208 -4.30 13.48 12.40
CA TYR A 208 -3.85 12.30 11.64
C TYR A 208 -4.85 11.13 11.66
N ASN A 209 -5.28 10.70 12.85
CA ASN A 209 -6.20 9.56 13.00
C ASN A 209 -7.59 9.87 12.44
N GLU A 210 -8.06 11.11 12.57
CA GLU A 210 -9.31 11.56 11.96
C GLU A 210 -9.23 11.45 10.44
N GLN A 211 -8.16 11.98 9.83
CA GLN A 211 -7.96 11.88 8.38
C GLN A 211 -7.78 10.45 7.87
N VAL A 212 -7.09 9.59 8.62
CA VAL A 212 -6.99 8.16 8.30
C VAL A 212 -8.36 7.51 8.30
N SER A 213 -9.19 7.79 9.31
CA SER A 213 -10.56 7.30 9.39
C SER A 213 -11.42 7.77 8.21
N GLU A 214 -11.34 9.06 7.87
CA GLU A 214 -12.05 9.61 6.72
C GLU A 214 -11.58 8.97 5.39
N TYR A 215 -10.27 8.80 5.20
CA TYR A 215 -9.72 8.13 4.04
C TYR A 215 -10.19 6.68 3.91
N GLN A 216 -10.19 5.92 5.01
CA GLN A 216 -10.66 4.55 5.02
C GLN A 216 -12.15 4.47 4.72
N LYS A 217 -12.96 5.40 5.24
CA LYS A 217 -14.40 5.51 4.94
C LYS A 217 -14.63 5.81 3.45
N ASP A 218 -13.91 6.78 2.89
CA ASP A 218 -14.02 7.20 1.49
C ASP A 218 -13.60 6.09 0.52
N THR A 219 -12.61 5.28 0.90
CA THR A 219 -12.04 4.25 0.02
C THR A 219 -12.57 2.84 0.29
N GLY A 220 -13.26 2.61 1.40
CA GLY A 220 -13.79 1.31 1.82
C GLY A 220 -15.21 0.98 1.33
N GLY A 221 -15.98 1.98 0.91
CA GLY A 221 -17.35 1.79 0.40
C GLY A 221 -17.41 1.27 -1.04
N PHE A 222 -18.48 0.57 -1.42
CA PHE A 222 -18.76 0.25 -2.83
C PHE A 222 -19.23 1.50 -3.59
N PRO A 223 -18.74 1.79 -4.81
CA PRO A 223 -17.83 0.98 -5.65
C PRO A 223 -16.32 1.24 -5.43
N ALA A 224 -15.95 2.19 -4.58
CA ALA A 224 -14.56 2.60 -4.35
C ALA A 224 -13.64 1.45 -3.89
N SER A 225 -14.11 0.53 -3.05
CA SER A 225 -13.33 -0.61 -2.55
C SER A 225 -12.89 -1.59 -3.64
N VAL A 226 -13.76 -1.85 -4.61
CA VAL A 226 -13.43 -2.70 -5.78
C VAL A 226 -12.35 -2.01 -6.62
N LEU A 227 -12.50 -0.71 -6.87
CA LEU A 227 -11.51 0.07 -7.61
C LEU A 227 -10.19 0.22 -6.84
N LYS A 228 -10.22 0.40 -5.52
CA LYS A 228 -9.06 0.46 -4.63
C LYS A 228 -8.20 -0.79 -4.79
N SER A 229 -8.84 -1.97 -4.72
CA SER A 229 -8.18 -3.26 -4.92
C SER A 229 -7.60 -3.39 -6.33
N LEU A 230 -8.38 -3.05 -7.38
CA LEU A 230 -7.93 -3.11 -8.77
C LEU A 230 -6.74 -2.18 -9.07
N PHE A 231 -6.67 -1.02 -8.43
CA PHE A 231 -5.63 -0.02 -8.67
C PHE A 231 -4.46 -0.07 -7.68
N GLY A 232 -4.44 -1.04 -6.76
CA GLY A 232 -3.35 -1.22 -5.79
C GLY A 232 -3.23 -0.08 -4.77
N VAL A 233 -4.35 0.58 -4.45
CA VAL A 233 -4.37 1.66 -3.45
C VAL A 233 -4.28 1.05 -2.05
N LYS A 234 -3.22 1.40 -1.31
CA LYS A 234 -2.94 0.87 0.04
C LYS A 234 -3.78 1.56 1.11
N GLU A 235 -3.93 0.85 2.23
CA GLU A 235 -4.43 1.44 3.47
C GLU A 235 -3.33 2.24 4.17
N VAL A 236 -3.77 3.22 4.94
CA VAL A 236 -2.93 3.97 5.86
C VAL A 236 -3.32 3.53 7.26
N GLU A 237 -2.32 3.21 8.08
CA GLU A 237 -2.55 2.76 9.46
C GLU A 237 -2.89 3.94 10.37
N PRO A 238 -3.81 3.77 11.32
CA PRO A 238 -3.96 4.73 12.41
C PRO A 238 -2.77 4.66 13.37
N PHE A 239 -2.53 5.77 14.06
CA PHE A 239 -1.62 5.90 15.19
C PHE A 239 -2.42 5.88 16.50
N ALA A 240 -3.14 4.78 16.74
CA ALA A 240 -3.82 4.36 17.97
C ALA A 240 -4.65 3.10 17.68
#